data_AF-A0A971TNC5-F1
#
_entry.id   AF-A0A971TNC5-F1
#
_cell.length_a   1.000
_cell.length_b   1.000
_cell.length_c   1.000
_cell.angle_alpha   90.00
_cell.angle_beta   90.00
_cell.angle_gamma   90.00
#
_symmetry.space_group_name_H-M   'P 1'
#
loop_
_entity.id
_entity.type
_entity.pdbx_description
1 polymer ?
#
loop_
_entity_poly.entity_id
_entity_poly.type
_entity_poly.pdbx_seq_one_letter_code
_entity_poly.pdbx_strand_id
1 'polypeptide(L)'
;MSDTFYGTFNRKDALAAFVEQGSGAGDPPSKIRDTKNTTKETIMRGVSATGLAVGQRRDDANARRNYMMQYEGDGAPDAKFFKGLGGDYAVAWAVSGDGSKIFGHSRTATSTVLAPYMYDVATDTIVALPVLPGTTSTSTVYGTIGGMNGDGTWAVGSCYKSGIGDLATLWNTVDMTALDLTQWASDRGILGDFTRLGRTYAIGQDLQGNLWIAGDGATAAGTRGYLLVVPEPATLSLLALGGLGLIRRRRA
;
A
#
# COMPACT_ATOMS: atom_id res chain seq x y z
N MET A 1 20.53 -6.39 20.32
CA MET A 1 20.42 -6.49 18.86
C MET A 1 20.88 -5.15 18.30
N SER A 2 21.68 -5.14 17.23
CA SER A 2 21.92 -3.90 16.49
C SER A 2 20.65 -3.64 15.70
N ASP A 3 19.93 -2.57 16.02
CA ASP A 3 18.76 -2.17 15.24
C ASP A 3 19.24 -1.73 13.85
N THR A 4 18.99 -2.56 12.85
CA THR A 4 19.24 -2.26 11.45
C THR A 4 17.96 -1.70 10.85
N PHE A 5 18.07 -0.58 10.15
CA PHE A 5 16.96 0.01 9.40
C PHE A 5 17.40 0.39 7.99
N TYR A 6 16.43 0.54 7.09
CA TYR A 6 16.67 1.02 5.75
C TYR A 6 15.94 2.35 5.52
N GLY A 7 16.56 3.21 4.72
CA GLY A 7 16.02 4.51 4.33
C GLY A 7 16.15 4.71 2.84
N THR A 8 15.23 5.49 2.26
CA THR A 8 15.36 5.98 0.89
C THR A 8 14.97 7.45 0.82
N PHE A 9 15.66 8.19 -0.04
CA PHE A 9 15.36 9.59 -0.31
C PHE A 9 15.91 9.98 -1.68
N ASN A 10 15.54 11.16 -2.15
CA ASN A 10 15.96 11.70 -3.44
C ASN A 10 16.53 13.10 -3.23
N ARG A 11 17.53 13.47 -4.02
CA ARG A 11 18.01 14.85 -4.14
C ARG A 11 17.60 15.39 -5.50
N LYS A 12 16.67 16.34 -5.48
CA LYS A 12 16.05 16.90 -6.69
C LYS A 12 17.05 17.69 -7.55
N ASP A 13 17.97 18.39 -6.90
CA ASP A 13 19.05 19.18 -7.49
C ASP A 13 20.12 18.30 -8.16
N ALA A 14 20.46 17.17 -7.53
CA ALA A 14 21.48 16.25 -8.02
C ALA A 14 20.97 15.19 -9.00
N LEU A 15 19.65 15.14 -9.27
CA LEU A 15 18.98 14.04 -9.99
C LEU A 15 19.47 12.67 -9.48
N ALA A 16 19.51 12.49 -8.15
CA ALA A 16 20.02 11.28 -7.53
C ALA A 16 18.99 10.69 -6.58
N ALA A 17 18.93 9.36 -6.55
CA ALA A 17 18.15 8.60 -5.59
C ALA A 17 19.08 7.73 -4.76
N PHE A 18 18.72 7.52 -3.50
CA PHE A 18 19.56 6.84 -2.53
C PHE A 18 18.77 5.74 -1.82
N VAL A 19 19.47 4.66 -1.50
CA VAL A 19 19.03 3.68 -0.51
C VAL A 19 20.17 3.50 0.49
N GLU A 20 19.87 3.57 1.77
CA GLU A 20 20.86 3.49 2.85
C GLU A 20 20.44 2.47 3.89
N GLN A 21 21.43 1.80 4.48
CA GLN A 21 21.28 0.99 5.66
C GLN A 21 21.86 1.75 6.85
N GLY A 22 21.05 1.91 7.89
CA GLY A 22 21.46 2.47 9.16
C GLY A 22 21.64 1.38 10.22
N SER A 23 22.59 1.58 11.14
CA SER A 23 22.80 0.69 12.28
C SER A 23 23.30 1.42 13.53
N GLY A 24 23.02 0.81 14.69
CA GLY A 24 23.50 1.25 15.99
C GLY A 24 22.64 2.30 16.68
N ALA A 25 22.84 2.45 18.00
CA ALA A 25 22.10 3.38 18.86
C ALA A 25 22.69 4.80 18.92
N GLY A 26 23.64 5.12 18.05
CA GLY A 26 24.30 6.44 18.02
C GLY A 26 23.39 7.55 17.50
N ASP A 27 23.70 8.79 17.86
CA ASP A 27 23.06 10.00 17.31
C ASP A 27 24.11 10.87 16.58
N PRO A 28 24.13 10.91 15.24
CA PRO A 28 23.29 10.12 14.34
C PRO A 28 23.77 8.65 14.23
N PRO A 29 22.88 7.72 13.84
CA PRO A 29 23.26 6.33 13.61
C PRO A 29 24.26 6.21 12.46
N SER A 30 25.07 5.14 12.47
CA SER A 30 25.96 4.83 11.34
C SER A 30 25.14 4.54 10.10
N LYS A 31 25.57 5.05 8.93
CA LYS A 31 24.86 4.91 7.67
C LYS A 31 25.81 4.55 6.54
N ILE A 32 25.46 3.51 5.80
CA ILE A 32 26.12 3.13 4.55
C ILE A 32 25.11 3.33 3.43
N ARG A 33 25.53 3.94 2.32
CA ARG A 33 24.61 4.44 1.30
C ARG A 33 25.02 4.00 -0.09
N ASP A 34 24.02 3.52 -0.82
CA ASP A 34 24.11 3.38 -2.26
C ASP A 34 23.49 4.58 -2.97
N THR A 35 24.17 5.04 -4.03
CA THR A 35 23.77 6.20 -4.80
C THR A 35 23.47 5.81 -6.24
N LYS A 36 22.25 6.11 -6.69
CA LYS A 36 21.88 6.07 -8.09
C LYS A 36 21.81 7.48 -8.66
N ASN A 37 22.83 7.85 -9.42
CA ASN A 37 22.75 9.03 -10.28
C ASN A 37 21.79 8.75 -11.45
N THR A 38 20.92 9.71 -11.74
CA THR A 38 19.92 9.62 -12.80
C THR A 38 19.97 10.88 -13.67
N THR A 39 19.45 10.79 -14.88
CA THR A 39 19.34 11.92 -15.82
C THR A 39 17.93 12.51 -15.85
N LYS A 40 17.03 11.97 -15.03
CA LYS A 40 15.60 12.23 -15.06
C LYS A 40 15.05 12.32 -13.63
N GLU A 41 13.91 12.97 -13.50
CA GLU A 41 13.18 13.04 -12.22
C GLU A 41 12.96 11.62 -11.67
N THR A 42 13.45 11.39 -10.45
CA THR A 42 13.32 10.14 -9.68
C THR A 42 12.71 10.45 -8.32
N ILE A 43 11.70 9.68 -7.92
CA ILE A 43 11.00 9.82 -6.65
C ILE A 43 10.82 8.43 -6.05
N MET A 44 11.66 8.09 -5.06
CA MET A 44 11.47 6.95 -4.15
C MET A 44 10.46 7.28 -3.04
N ARG A 45 9.63 6.31 -2.65
CA ARG A 45 8.49 6.46 -1.72
C ARG A 45 8.46 5.47 -0.58
N GLY A 46 8.87 4.22 -0.82
CA GLY A 46 8.88 3.16 0.19
C GLY A 46 10.19 2.39 0.17
N VAL A 47 10.54 1.76 1.29
CA VAL A 47 11.69 0.86 1.42
C VAL A 47 11.34 -0.30 2.34
N SER A 48 11.72 -1.52 1.96
CA SER A 48 11.51 -2.73 2.75
C SER A 48 12.57 -2.89 3.84
N ALA A 49 12.35 -3.83 4.77
CA ALA A 49 13.37 -4.24 5.74
C ALA A 49 14.53 -5.04 5.10
N THR A 50 14.45 -5.32 3.79
CA THR A 50 15.50 -5.97 2.99
C THR A 50 16.28 -4.96 2.13
N GLY A 51 15.97 -3.67 2.23
CA GLY A 51 16.64 -2.62 1.45
C GLY A 51 16.13 -2.46 0.01
N LEU A 52 14.97 -3.04 -0.33
CA LEU A 52 14.32 -2.79 -1.61
C LEU A 52 13.55 -1.46 -1.53
N ALA A 53 14.08 -0.41 -2.15
CA ALA A 53 13.40 0.87 -2.29
C ALA A 53 12.56 0.91 -3.57
N VAL A 54 11.35 1.47 -3.49
CA VAL A 54 10.40 1.56 -4.60
C VAL A 54 9.90 2.98 -4.81
N GLY A 55 9.58 3.30 -6.05
CA GLY A 55 9.06 4.60 -6.42
C GLY A 55 8.75 4.70 -7.91
N GLN A 56 9.10 5.86 -8.47
CA GLN A 56 8.95 6.14 -9.89
C GLN A 56 10.15 6.90 -10.43
N ARG A 57 10.42 6.72 -11.72
CA ARG A 57 11.37 7.52 -12.49
C ARG A 57 10.82 7.79 -13.87
N ARG A 58 11.18 8.93 -14.49
CA ARG A 58 10.89 9.11 -15.92
C ARG A 58 11.82 8.27 -16.79
N ASP A 59 11.27 7.65 -17.83
CA ASP A 59 12.03 7.01 -18.89
C ASP A 59 12.50 8.03 -19.95
N ASP A 60 13.16 7.55 -21.01
CA ASP A 60 13.67 8.40 -22.08
C ASP A 60 12.56 9.06 -22.90
N ALA A 61 11.38 8.43 -22.97
CA ALA A 61 10.15 8.99 -23.54
C ALA A 61 9.45 9.97 -22.57
N ASN A 62 10.07 10.28 -21.43
CA ASN A 62 9.55 11.18 -20.39
C ASN A 62 8.27 10.66 -19.70
N ALA A 63 7.93 9.37 -19.87
CA ALA A 63 6.82 8.71 -19.22
C ALA A 63 7.22 8.30 -17.80
N ARG A 64 6.29 8.43 -16.84
CA ARG A 64 6.55 8.03 -15.44
C ARG A 64 6.38 6.52 -15.31
N ARG A 65 7.46 5.84 -14.93
CA ARG A 65 7.50 4.38 -14.80
C ARG A 65 7.80 3.98 -13.37
N ASN A 66 7.27 2.83 -12.99
CA ASN A 66 7.63 2.10 -11.80
C ASN A 66 9.15 1.86 -11.77
N TYR A 67 9.78 2.18 -10.65
CA TYR A 67 11.24 2.07 -10.48
C TYR A 67 11.55 1.48 -9.11
N MET A 68 12.57 0.62 -9.05
CA MET A 68 13.05 0.01 -7.81
C MET A 68 14.58 0.08 -7.72
N MET A 69 15.10 0.08 -6.50
CA MET A 69 16.52 0.04 -6.18
C MET A 69 16.75 -0.91 -5.01
N GLN A 70 17.61 -1.91 -5.17
CA GLN A 70 18.05 -2.80 -4.11
C GLN A 70 19.36 -2.29 -3.52
N TYR A 71 19.45 -2.26 -2.19
CA TYR A 71 20.69 -1.97 -1.48
C TYR A 71 21.68 -3.13 -1.59
N GLU A 72 22.93 -2.80 -1.90
CA GLU A 72 24.06 -3.70 -2.20
C GLU A 72 25.28 -3.51 -1.28
N GLY A 73 25.33 -2.46 -0.45
CA GLY A 73 26.32 -2.40 0.64
C GLY A 73 27.49 -1.43 0.50
N ASP A 74 27.29 -0.27 -0.15
CA ASP A 74 28.24 0.83 -0.42
C ASP A 74 28.65 0.92 -1.91
N GLY A 75 27.93 1.74 -2.66
CA GLY A 75 28.25 2.04 -4.05
C GLY A 75 27.02 2.36 -4.89
N ALA A 76 26.77 1.54 -5.91
CA ALA A 76 25.63 1.69 -6.80
C ALA A 76 24.59 0.59 -6.49
N PRO A 77 23.31 0.95 -6.29
CA PRO A 77 22.28 -0.05 -6.04
C PRO A 77 21.95 -0.80 -7.35
N ASP A 78 21.49 -2.05 -7.25
CA ASP A 78 20.83 -2.70 -8.39
C ASP A 78 19.49 -1.99 -8.63
N ALA A 79 19.35 -1.36 -9.79
CA ALA A 79 18.26 -0.44 -10.04
C ALA A 79 17.66 -0.65 -11.42
N LYS A 80 16.35 -0.84 -11.46
CA LYS A 80 15.63 -1.17 -12.69
C LYS A 80 14.23 -0.58 -12.72
N PHE A 81 13.75 -0.34 -13.94
CA PHE A 81 12.33 -0.19 -14.18
C PHE A 81 11.65 -1.55 -14.05
N PHE A 82 10.38 -1.54 -13.66
CA PHE A 82 9.52 -2.71 -13.74
C PHE A 82 8.15 -2.33 -14.32
N LYS A 83 7.36 -3.35 -14.65
CA LYS A 83 6.11 -3.15 -15.38
C LYS A 83 5.04 -2.44 -14.54
N GLY A 84 4.18 -1.70 -15.24
CA GLY A 84 2.88 -1.22 -14.77
C GLY A 84 1.75 -2.04 -15.41
N LEU A 85 0.51 -1.54 -15.36
CA LEU A 85 -0.66 -2.22 -15.96
C LEU A 85 -0.77 -2.05 -17.49
N GLY A 86 0.32 -1.63 -18.14
CA GLY A 86 0.43 -1.47 -19.60
C GLY A 86 0.31 -0.04 -20.13
N GLY A 87 -0.03 0.95 -19.29
CA GLY A 87 -0.11 2.36 -19.70
C GLY A 87 1.23 3.13 -19.62
N ASP A 88 1.20 4.43 -19.89
CA ASP A 88 2.36 5.36 -19.90
C ASP A 88 2.63 6.06 -18.56
N TYR A 89 1.96 5.62 -17.49
CA TYR A 89 2.10 6.17 -16.16
C TYR A 89 2.00 5.06 -15.11
N ALA A 90 2.99 4.99 -14.22
CA ALA A 90 2.98 4.08 -13.09
C ALA A 90 3.78 4.66 -11.91
N VAL A 91 3.27 4.42 -10.71
CA VAL A 91 3.90 4.81 -9.45
C VAL A 91 3.89 3.61 -8.51
N ALA A 92 5.06 3.20 -8.05
CA ALA A 92 5.16 2.32 -6.89
C ALA A 92 5.08 3.16 -5.62
N TRP A 93 4.10 2.89 -4.79
CA TRP A 93 3.81 3.68 -3.60
C TRP A 93 4.44 3.07 -2.35
N ALA A 94 4.38 1.74 -2.22
CA ALA A 94 4.79 1.04 -1.01
C ALA A 94 5.31 -0.37 -1.33
N VAL A 95 6.15 -0.93 -0.46
CA VAL A 95 6.78 -2.26 -0.58
C VAL A 95 6.72 -3.01 0.75
N SER A 96 6.33 -4.29 0.73
CA SER A 96 6.17 -5.11 1.94
C SER A 96 7.47 -5.21 2.72
N GLY A 97 7.39 -5.53 4.01
CA GLY A 97 8.56 -5.59 4.89
C GLY A 97 9.63 -6.56 4.40
N ASP A 98 9.23 -7.68 3.81
CA ASP A 98 10.10 -8.69 3.19
C ASP A 98 10.57 -8.31 1.76
N GLY A 99 10.03 -7.25 1.17
CA GLY A 99 10.32 -6.85 -0.21
C GLY A 99 9.65 -7.70 -1.29
N SER A 100 8.75 -8.64 -0.94
CA SER A 100 8.16 -9.57 -1.91
C SER A 100 6.99 -8.99 -2.71
N LYS A 101 6.31 -7.96 -2.18
CA LYS A 101 5.15 -7.31 -2.78
C LYS A 101 5.34 -5.81 -2.88
N ILE A 102 4.99 -5.24 -4.03
CA ILE A 102 4.99 -3.80 -4.28
C ILE A 102 3.57 -3.36 -4.63
N PHE A 103 3.10 -2.28 -4.02
CA PHE A 103 1.78 -1.72 -4.25
C PHE A 103 1.89 -0.34 -4.87
N GLY A 104 0.97 -0.02 -5.75
CA GLY A 104 0.98 1.27 -6.43
C GLY A 104 -0.26 1.50 -7.27
N HIS A 105 -0.14 2.42 -8.22
CA HIS A 105 -1.19 2.67 -9.19
C HIS A 105 -0.60 2.98 -10.56
N SER A 106 -1.29 2.54 -11.61
CA SER A 106 -0.82 2.64 -12.98
C SER A 106 -1.99 2.76 -13.95
N ARG A 107 -1.76 3.46 -15.07
CA ARG A 107 -2.67 3.44 -16.21
C ARG A 107 -2.65 2.06 -16.86
N THR A 108 -3.80 1.65 -17.39
CA THR A 108 -3.87 0.46 -18.22
C THR A 108 -3.56 0.81 -19.67
N ALA A 109 -3.33 -0.19 -20.52
CA ALA A 109 -3.16 0.04 -21.96
C ALA A 109 -4.38 0.69 -22.63
N THR A 110 -5.57 0.55 -22.02
CA THR A 110 -6.86 0.98 -22.58
C THR A 110 -7.48 2.16 -21.83
N SER A 111 -6.87 2.63 -20.74
CA SER A 111 -7.43 3.72 -19.92
C SER A 111 -6.35 4.65 -19.38
N THR A 112 -6.63 5.95 -19.46
CA THR A 112 -5.79 7.01 -18.86
C THR A 112 -6.01 7.17 -17.36
N VAL A 113 -6.95 6.42 -16.80
CA VAL A 113 -7.30 6.43 -15.39
C VAL A 113 -6.39 5.48 -14.61
N LEU A 114 -5.91 5.93 -13.46
CA LEU A 114 -5.01 5.13 -12.61
C LEU A 114 -5.77 4.04 -11.87
N ALA A 115 -5.42 2.78 -12.12
CA ALA A 115 -5.92 1.64 -11.37
C ALA A 115 -4.90 1.23 -10.29
N PRO A 116 -5.36 0.87 -9.07
CA PRO A 116 -4.49 0.32 -8.05
C PRO A 116 -3.98 -1.06 -8.48
N TYR A 117 -2.73 -1.38 -8.14
CA TYR A 117 -2.12 -2.66 -8.47
C TYR A 117 -1.33 -3.24 -7.30
N MET A 118 -1.14 -4.55 -7.37
CA MET A 118 -0.11 -5.29 -6.64
C MET A 118 0.86 -5.90 -7.65
N TYR A 119 2.15 -5.85 -7.32
CA TYR A 119 3.24 -6.48 -8.06
C TYR A 119 3.96 -7.47 -7.16
N ASP A 120 4.10 -8.70 -7.63
CA ASP A 120 4.89 -9.76 -7.02
C ASP A 120 6.30 -9.75 -7.62
N VAL A 121 7.30 -9.52 -6.77
CA VAL A 121 8.69 -9.32 -7.19
C VAL A 121 9.33 -10.61 -7.68
N ALA A 122 9.04 -11.75 -7.02
CA ALA A 122 9.67 -13.03 -7.31
C ALA A 122 9.20 -13.62 -8.64
N THR A 123 7.91 -13.50 -8.91
CA THR A 123 7.30 -14.02 -10.14
C THR A 123 7.28 -13.00 -11.28
N ASP A 124 7.73 -11.77 -11.02
CA ASP A 124 7.53 -10.62 -11.91
C ASP A 124 6.08 -10.58 -12.38
N THR A 125 5.09 -10.53 -11.49
CA THR A 125 3.66 -10.53 -11.87
C THR A 125 2.99 -9.26 -11.39
N ILE A 126 2.23 -8.59 -12.25
CA ILE A 126 1.43 -7.42 -11.87
C ILE A 126 -0.05 -7.71 -12.08
N VAL A 127 -0.86 -7.36 -11.08
CA VAL A 127 -2.31 -7.52 -11.12
C VAL A 127 -2.99 -6.24 -10.67
N ALA A 128 -4.06 -5.86 -11.36
CA ALA A 128 -4.93 -4.79 -10.88
C ALA A 128 -5.69 -5.28 -9.65
N LEU A 129 -5.75 -4.46 -8.62
CA LEU A 129 -6.62 -4.73 -7.47
C LEU A 129 -8.07 -4.43 -7.85
N PRO A 130 -9.04 -5.21 -7.34
CA PRO A 130 -10.46 -4.98 -7.62
C PRO A 130 -10.90 -3.59 -7.14
N VAL A 131 -11.86 -3.00 -7.84
CA VAL A 131 -12.44 -1.69 -7.46
C VAL A 131 -13.86 -1.89 -6.93
N LEU A 132 -14.31 -0.98 -6.07
CA LEU A 132 -15.66 -1.05 -5.50
C LEU A 132 -16.75 -0.94 -6.58
N PRO A 133 -17.90 -1.62 -6.41
CA PRO A 133 -19.02 -1.49 -7.33
C PRO A 133 -19.49 -0.04 -7.52
N GLY A 134 -19.71 0.35 -8.76
CA GLY A 134 -20.15 1.70 -9.10
C GLY A 134 -19.05 2.76 -9.01
N THR A 135 -17.79 2.36 -8.82
CA THR A 135 -16.64 3.23 -9.12
C THR A 135 -16.73 3.66 -10.58
N THR A 136 -16.91 4.96 -10.78
CA THR A 136 -17.12 5.59 -12.08
C THR A 136 -16.03 6.62 -12.34
N SER A 137 -15.46 6.56 -13.55
CA SER A 137 -14.39 7.43 -14.00
C SER A 137 -14.94 8.74 -14.56
N THR A 138 -14.96 9.78 -13.72
CA THR A 138 -14.72 11.17 -14.14
C THR A 138 -13.44 11.74 -13.50
N SER A 139 -12.86 10.99 -12.56
CA SER A 139 -11.61 11.27 -11.88
C SER A 139 -10.44 10.59 -12.60
N THR A 140 -9.27 11.19 -12.49
CA THR A 140 -7.99 10.67 -13.01
C THR A 140 -7.54 9.36 -12.34
N VAL A 141 -8.28 8.85 -11.34
CA VAL A 141 -7.91 7.69 -10.52
C VAL A 141 -9.14 6.82 -10.18
N TYR A 142 -9.07 5.51 -10.45
CA TYR A 142 -10.02 4.49 -9.97
C TYR A 142 -9.75 4.12 -8.52
N GLY A 143 -8.48 4.06 -8.14
CA GLY A 143 -8.08 3.94 -6.76
C GLY A 143 -6.60 4.21 -6.51
N THR A 144 -6.31 4.67 -5.30
CA THR A 144 -4.96 4.93 -4.80
C THR A 144 -4.61 3.92 -3.71
N ILE A 145 -3.32 3.69 -3.51
CA ILE A 145 -2.80 2.94 -2.36
C ILE A 145 -2.35 3.95 -1.31
N GLY A 146 -2.78 3.73 -0.07
CA GLY A 146 -2.28 4.43 1.12
C GLY A 146 -1.14 3.66 1.79
N GLY A 147 -1.29 2.33 1.92
CA GLY A 147 -0.30 1.45 2.53
C GLY A 147 -0.74 -0.01 2.54
N MET A 148 -0.01 -0.85 3.26
CA MET A 148 -0.24 -2.29 3.41
C MET A 148 0.36 -2.78 4.73
N ASN A 149 -0.11 -3.94 5.20
CA ASN A 149 0.48 -4.58 6.37
C ASN A 149 1.87 -5.19 6.03
N GLY A 150 2.56 -5.69 7.06
CA GLY A 150 3.97 -6.07 6.95
C GLY A 150 4.29 -7.11 5.86
N ASP A 151 3.39 -8.06 5.61
CA ASP A 151 3.54 -9.11 4.61
C ASP A 151 2.81 -8.82 3.28
N GLY A 152 2.08 -7.70 3.20
CA GLY A 152 1.31 -7.32 2.01
C GLY A 152 0.08 -8.17 1.74
N THR A 153 -0.40 -8.99 2.69
CA THR A 153 -1.67 -9.73 2.54
C THR A 153 -2.90 -8.82 2.60
N TRP A 154 -2.74 -7.64 3.20
CA TRP A 154 -3.75 -6.60 3.29
C TRP A 154 -3.20 -5.26 2.83
N ALA A 155 -3.96 -4.56 1.98
CA ALA A 155 -3.63 -3.20 1.55
C ALA A 155 -4.80 -2.26 1.80
N VAL A 156 -4.51 -0.98 2.03
CA VAL A 156 -5.52 0.06 2.17
C VAL A 156 -5.29 1.17 1.17
N GLY A 157 -6.37 1.85 0.82
CA GLY A 157 -6.31 3.06 0.03
C GLY A 157 -7.71 3.62 -0.17
N SER A 158 -7.96 4.12 -1.38
CA SER A 158 -9.28 4.67 -1.70
C SER A 158 -9.71 4.24 -3.08
N CYS A 159 -10.97 3.87 -3.25
CA CYS A 159 -11.61 3.84 -4.56
C CYS A 159 -12.35 5.16 -4.80
N TYR A 160 -12.31 5.70 -6.02
CA TYR A 160 -13.07 6.90 -6.35
C TYR A 160 -14.46 6.55 -6.88
N LYS A 161 -15.47 7.33 -6.46
CA LYS A 161 -16.83 7.23 -7.02
C LYS A 161 -17.34 8.63 -7.39
N SER A 162 -17.66 8.84 -8.67
CA SER A 162 -18.17 10.13 -9.15
C SER A 162 -19.40 10.57 -8.36
N GLY A 163 -19.47 11.85 -8.00
CA GLY A 163 -20.53 12.43 -7.17
C GLY A 163 -20.43 12.12 -5.67
N ILE A 164 -19.53 11.22 -5.26
CA ILE A 164 -19.29 10.88 -3.84
C ILE A 164 -17.87 11.28 -3.42
N GLY A 165 -16.86 10.99 -4.25
CA GLY A 165 -15.43 11.22 -3.99
C GLY A 165 -14.69 9.94 -3.60
N ASP A 166 -13.60 10.09 -2.85
CA ASP A 166 -12.80 8.97 -2.32
C ASP A 166 -13.62 8.15 -1.30
N LEU A 167 -13.56 6.83 -1.42
CA LEU A 167 -14.15 5.85 -0.49
C LEU A 167 -13.03 4.98 0.06
N ALA A 168 -12.95 4.89 1.39
CA ALA A 168 -11.95 4.10 2.07
C ALA A 168 -12.11 2.62 1.71
N THR A 169 -11.06 2.03 1.13
CA THR A 169 -11.08 0.66 0.64
C THR A 169 -10.01 -0.16 1.35
N LEU A 170 -10.41 -1.34 1.85
CA LEU A 170 -9.51 -2.40 2.30
C LEU A 170 -9.47 -3.48 1.22
N TRP A 171 -8.28 -3.88 0.82
CA TRP A 171 -8.05 -4.99 -0.09
C TRP A 171 -7.47 -6.19 0.65
N ASN A 172 -8.08 -7.36 0.43
CA ASN A 172 -7.42 -8.64 0.68
C ASN A 172 -6.71 -9.02 -0.63
N THR A 173 -5.38 -9.10 -0.57
CA THR A 173 -4.54 -9.30 -1.75
C THR A 173 -4.35 -10.78 -2.11
N VAL A 174 -4.71 -11.66 -1.18
CA VAL A 174 -4.72 -13.13 -1.38
C VAL A 174 -5.99 -13.53 -2.10
N ASP A 175 -7.15 -13.11 -1.57
CA ASP A 175 -8.46 -13.42 -2.14
C ASP A 175 -8.87 -12.48 -3.28
N MET A 176 -8.08 -11.44 -3.52
CA MET A 176 -8.34 -10.41 -4.53
C MET A 176 -9.74 -9.80 -4.39
N THR A 177 -10.07 -9.33 -3.18
CA THR A 177 -11.34 -8.67 -2.87
C THR A 177 -11.14 -7.23 -2.39
N ALA A 178 -12.16 -6.39 -2.57
CA ALA A 178 -12.22 -5.01 -2.08
C ALA A 178 -13.42 -4.84 -1.15
N LEU A 179 -13.20 -4.19 -0.01
CA LEU A 179 -14.20 -3.90 1.01
C LEU A 179 -14.35 -2.39 1.17
N ASP A 180 -15.59 -1.90 1.07
CA ASP A 180 -15.95 -0.52 1.41
C ASP A 180 -15.99 -0.37 2.94
N LEU A 181 -15.03 0.37 3.50
CA LEU A 181 -14.93 0.55 4.95
C LEU A 181 -16.04 1.45 5.51
N THR A 182 -16.61 2.34 4.69
CA THR A 182 -17.78 3.14 5.11
C THR A 182 -18.98 2.23 5.32
N GLN A 183 -19.30 1.41 4.32
CA GLN A 183 -20.43 0.49 4.40
C GLN A 183 -20.21 -0.53 5.52
N TRP A 184 -19.01 -1.12 5.60
CA TRP A 184 -18.67 -2.11 6.62
C TRP A 184 -18.84 -1.59 8.06
N ALA A 185 -18.42 -0.35 8.32
CA ALA A 185 -18.56 0.30 9.62
C ALA A 185 -20.03 0.70 9.91
N SER A 186 -20.76 1.14 8.88
CA SER A 186 -22.20 1.45 8.97
C SER A 186 -23.00 0.21 9.36
N ASP A 187 -22.78 -0.92 8.68
CA ASP A 187 -23.46 -2.20 8.93
C ASP A 187 -23.24 -2.74 10.36
N ARG A 188 -22.16 -2.29 11.01
CA ARG A 188 -21.80 -2.67 12.38
C ARG A 188 -22.18 -1.63 13.43
N GLY A 189 -22.75 -0.50 13.03
CA GLY A 189 -23.11 0.58 13.94
C GLY A 189 -21.91 1.28 14.59
N ILE A 190 -20.73 1.20 13.97
CA ILE A 190 -19.47 1.78 14.48
C ILE A 190 -18.95 2.93 13.61
N LEU A 191 -19.73 3.37 12.62
CA LEU A 191 -19.36 4.52 11.77
C LEU A 191 -19.33 5.84 12.55
N GLY A 192 -20.09 5.95 13.64
CA GLY A 192 -20.19 7.20 14.41
C GLY A 192 -20.81 8.35 13.60
N ASP A 193 -20.26 9.56 13.74
CA ASP A 193 -20.74 10.77 13.06
C ASP A 193 -20.23 10.91 11.61
N PHE A 194 -19.47 9.94 11.11
CA PHE A 194 -19.00 9.96 9.74
C PHE A 194 -20.15 9.72 8.77
N THR A 195 -20.25 10.56 7.75
CA THR A 195 -21.12 10.31 6.59
C THR A 195 -20.40 9.48 5.53
N ARG A 196 -19.06 9.47 5.56
CA ARG A 196 -18.19 8.71 4.67
C ARG A 196 -16.78 8.59 5.23
N LEU A 197 -16.20 7.40 5.19
CA LEU A 197 -14.76 7.22 5.32
C LEU A 197 -14.10 7.46 3.94
N GLY A 198 -13.21 8.45 3.89
CA GLY A 198 -12.58 8.97 2.68
C GLY A 198 -11.25 8.30 2.39
N ARG A 199 -10.14 9.03 2.46
CA ARG A 199 -8.83 8.43 2.16
C ARG A 199 -8.31 7.63 3.34
N THR A 200 -7.63 6.53 3.04
CA THR A 200 -6.80 5.82 4.02
C THR A 200 -5.32 6.09 3.71
N TYR A 201 -4.52 6.19 4.77
CA TYR A 201 -3.10 6.54 4.68
C TYR A 201 -2.19 5.44 5.22
N ALA A 202 -2.68 4.62 6.16
CA ALA A 202 -1.87 3.60 6.79
C ALA A 202 -2.73 2.44 7.30
N ILE A 203 -2.09 1.28 7.38
CA ILE A 203 -2.61 0.09 8.01
C ILE A 203 -1.50 -0.55 8.85
N GLY A 204 -1.84 -1.00 10.05
CA GLY A 204 -1.04 -1.89 10.87
C GLY A 204 -1.81 -3.17 11.16
N GLN A 205 -1.09 -4.23 11.54
CA GLN A 205 -1.69 -5.46 12.02
C GLN A 205 -1.13 -5.76 13.40
N ASP A 206 -1.99 -6.02 14.37
CA ASP A 206 -1.56 -6.43 15.71
C ASP A 206 -1.27 -7.94 15.78
N LEU A 207 -0.78 -8.40 16.94
CA LEU A 207 -0.44 -9.80 17.18
C LEU A 207 -1.68 -10.73 17.19
N GLN A 208 -2.89 -10.16 17.30
CA GLN A 208 -4.15 -10.89 17.23
C GLN A 208 -4.71 -10.94 15.80
N GLY A 209 -4.02 -10.32 14.84
CA GLY A 209 -4.41 -10.24 13.44
C GLY A 209 -5.34 -9.08 13.12
N ASN A 210 -5.77 -8.26 14.10
CA ASN A 210 -6.65 -7.14 13.80
C ASN A 210 -5.92 -6.08 12.99
N LEU A 211 -6.63 -5.54 12.01
CA LEU A 211 -6.14 -4.49 11.13
C LEU A 211 -6.52 -3.13 11.70
N TRP A 212 -5.53 -2.28 11.92
CA TRP A 212 -5.66 -0.92 12.41
C TRP A 212 -5.46 0.05 11.25
N ILE A 213 -6.53 0.72 10.83
CA ILE A 213 -6.55 1.53 9.61
C ILE A 213 -6.74 3.00 9.96
N ALA A 214 -5.83 3.85 9.51
CA ALA A 214 -5.87 5.29 9.73
C ALA A 214 -6.18 6.03 8.42
N GLY A 215 -7.03 7.06 8.52
CA GLY A 215 -7.49 7.82 7.37
C GLY A 215 -8.23 9.10 7.74
N ASP A 216 -8.80 9.75 6.75
CA ASP A 216 -9.72 10.87 6.91
C ASP A 216 -11.10 10.57 6.32
N GLY A 217 -12.14 11.17 6.89
CA GLY A 217 -13.52 11.00 6.47
C GLY A 217 -14.31 12.28 6.58
N ALA A 218 -15.47 12.30 5.93
CA ALA A 218 -16.41 13.41 5.98
C ALA A 218 -17.38 13.23 7.15
N THR A 219 -17.67 14.32 7.83
CA THR A 219 -18.75 14.48 8.82
C THR A 219 -19.59 15.71 8.46
N ALA A 220 -20.72 15.92 9.13
CA ALA A 220 -21.51 17.14 8.96
C ALA A 220 -20.73 18.43 9.30
N ALA A 221 -19.72 18.34 10.16
CA ALA A 221 -18.88 19.47 10.58
C ALA A 221 -17.61 19.66 9.72
N GLY A 222 -17.37 18.79 8.73
CA GLY A 222 -16.18 18.81 7.86
C GLY A 222 -15.35 17.53 7.93
N THR A 223 -14.10 17.61 7.46
CA THR A 223 -13.17 16.47 7.40
C THR A 223 -12.55 16.18 8.77
N ARG A 224 -12.54 14.91 9.18
CA ARG A 224 -11.92 14.44 10.43
C ARG A 224 -11.10 13.18 10.20
N GLY A 225 -10.03 13.01 10.99
CA GLY A 225 -9.27 11.77 11.02
C GLY A 225 -10.01 10.66 11.76
N TYR A 226 -9.79 9.40 11.35
CA TYR A 226 -10.28 8.22 12.05
C TYR A 226 -9.16 7.18 12.24
N LEU A 227 -9.38 6.31 13.23
CA LEU A 227 -8.66 5.06 13.41
C LEU A 227 -9.72 3.95 13.52
N LEU A 228 -9.74 3.03 12.56
CA LEU A 228 -10.72 1.95 12.45
C LEU A 228 -10.02 0.61 12.72
N VAL A 229 -10.66 -0.25 13.53
CA VAL A 229 -10.19 -1.62 13.76
C VAL A 229 -11.08 -2.58 13.00
N VAL A 230 -10.48 -3.35 12.08
CA VAL A 230 -11.13 -4.43 11.33
C VAL A 230 -10.56 -5.76 11.85
N PRO A 231 -11.34 -6.56 12.61
CA PRO A 231 -10.86 -7.85 13.12
C PRO A 231 -10.57 -8.81 11.97
N GLU A 232 -9.53 -9.64 12.10
CA GLU A 232 -9.27 -10.69 11.11
C GLU A 232 -10.41 -11.72 11.12
N PRO A 233 -10.90 -12.16 9.94
CA PRO A 233 -11.93 -13.19 9.84
C PRO A 233 -11.59 -14.51 10.55
N ALA A 234 -10.31 -14.80 10.80
CA ALA A 234 -9.88 -16.01 11.50
C ALA A 234 -10.50 -16.17 12.90
N THR A 235 -10.81 -15.05 13.58
CA THR A 235 -11.46 -15.06 14.89
C THR A 235 -12.92 -15.51 14.80
N LEU A 236 -13.62 -15.16 13.70
CA LEU A 236 -14.98 -15.63 13.45
C LEU A 236 -15.02 -17.11 13.09
N SER A 237 -14.04 -17.62 12.34
CA SER A 237 -13.93 -19.04 12.02
C SER A 237 -13.66 -19.90 13.26
N LEU A 238 -12.81 -19.44 14.18
CA LEU A 238 -12.53 -20.16 15.43
C LEU A 238 -13.70 -20.10 16.41
N LEU A 239 -14.42 -18.97 16.48
CA LEU A 239 -15.64 -18.84 17.29
C LEU A 239 -16.81 -19.68 16.72
N ALA A 240 -16.94 -19.74 15.39
CA ALA A 240 -17.92 -20.59 14.72
C ALA A 240 -17.61 -22.09 14.92
N LEU A 241 -16.34 -22.50 14.81
CA LEU A 241 -15.91 -23.88 15.08
C LEU A 241 -16.05 -24.25 16.56
N GLY A 242 -15.70 -23.35 17.48
CA GLY A 242 -15.92 -23.53 18.92
C GLY A 242 -17.40 -23.63 19.29
N GLY A 243 -18.24 -22.77 18.70
CA GLY A 243 -19.69 -22.80 18.88
C GLY A 243 -20.34 -24.07 18.31
N LEU A 244 -19.93 -24.52 17.13
CA LEU A 244 -20.38 -25.78 16.51
C LEU A 244 -19.93 -27.01 17.32
N GLY A 245 -18.71 -27.00 17.86
CA GLY A 245 -18.21 -28.06 18.75
C GLY A 245 -19.01 -28.19 20.05
N LEU A 246 -19.42 -27.05 20.62
CA LEU A 246 -20.28 -26.99 21.82
C LEU A 246 -21.72 -27.43 21.54
N ILE A 247 -22.28 -27.11 20.36
CA ILE A 247 -23.63 -27.55 19.96
C ILE A 247 -23.65 -29.05 19.68
N ARG A 248 -22.59 -29.62 19.07
CA ARG A 248 -22.50 -31.06 18.79
C ARG A 248 -22.42 -31.92 20.05
N ARG A 249 -21.79 -31.42 21.13
CA ARG A 249 -21.73 -32.13 22.43
C ARG A 249 -23.02 -32.05 23.25
N ARG A 250 -23.95 -31.15 22.93
CA ARG A 250 -25.27 -31.07 23.60
C ARG A 250 -26.33 -31.99 23.01
N ARG A 251 -26.02 -32.73 21.94
CA ARG A 251 -26.93 -33.68 21.27
C ARG A 251 -26.38 -35.11 21.20
N ALA A 252 -25.43 -35.46 22.06
CA ALA A 252 -24.96 -36.84 22.26
C ALA A 252 -25.32 -37.30 23.68
#